data_AF-A0A6D0IUL2-F1
#
_entry.id   AF-A0A6D0IUL2-F1
#
_cell.length_a   1.000
_cell.length_b   1.000
_cell.length_c   1.000
_cell.angle_alpha   90.00
_cell.angle_beta   90.00
_cell.angle_gamma   90.00
#
_symmetry.space_group_name_H-M   'P 1'
#
loop_
_entity.id
_entity.type
_entity.pdbx_description
1 polymer ?
#
loop_
_entity_poly.entity_id
_entity_poly.type
_entity_poly.pdbx_seq_one_letter_code
_entity_poly.pdbx_strand_id
1 'polypeptide(L)' 'LWKEINWLNLKQNILPTRERASLILTKSANHAVEEVRLRK' A
#
# COMPACT_ATOMS: atom_id res chain seq x y z
N LEU A 1 19.90 -1.58 0.03
CA LEU A 1 18.84 -0.71 -0.58
C LEU A 1 17.40 -1.19 -0.27
N TRP A 2 16.80 -2.15 -0.98
CA TRP A 2 15.37 -2.48 -0.77
C TRP A 2 15.06 -3.00 0.64
N LYS A 3 15.72 -4.08 1.09
CA LYS A 3 15.43 -4.72 2.39
C LYS A 3 15.72 -3.80 3.60
N GLU A 4 16.76 -2.98 3.49
CA GLU A 4 17.27 -2.17 4.61
C GLU A 4 16.69 -0.76 4.63
N ILE A 5 16.25 -0.22 3.48
CA ILE A 5 15.77 1.16 3.38
C ILE A 5 14.28 1.16 3.06
N ASN A 6 13.92 0.70 1.85
CA ASN A 6 12.54 0.86 1.35
C ASN A 6 11.54 -0.03 2.09
N TRP A 7 11.94 -1.24 2.48
CA TRP A 7 11.08 -2.16 3.22
C TRP A 7 10.79 -1.68 4.65
N LEU A 8 11.83 -1.19 5.35
CA LEU A 8 11.65 -0.61 6.68
C LEU A 8 10.76 0.63 6.59
N ASN A 9 11.01 1.53 5.63
CA ASN A 9 10.20 2.71 5.40
C ASN A 9 8.73 2.36 5.07
N LEU A 10 8.52 1.35 4.21
CA LEU A 10 7.18 0.86 3.88
C LEU A 10 6.43 0.41 5.13
N LYS A 11 7.06 -0.41 5.98
CA LYS A 11 6.41 -0.93 7.19
C LYS A 11 6.18 0.11 8.28
N GLN A 12 7.17 0.97 8.51
CA GLN A 12 7.17 1.88 9.67
C GLN A 12 6.44 3.19 9.37
N ASN A 13 6.51 3.70 8.14
CA ASN A 13 6.06 5.06 7.82
C ASN A 13 4.92 5.09 6.79
N ILE A 14 4.96 4.25 5.75
CA ILE A 14 3.99 4.33 4.64
C ILE A 14 2.74 3.48 4.91
N LEU A 15 2.88 2.17 5.18
CA LEU A 15 1.76 1.26 5.37
C LEU A 15 0.80 1.69 6.52
N PRO A 16 1.27 2.24 7.66
CA PRO A 16 0.39 2.75 8.71
C PRO A 16 -0.48 3.95 8.28
N THR A 17 -0.21 4.54 7.11
CA THR A 17 -1.02 5.63 6.55
C THR A 17 -2.13 5.13 5.62
N ARG A 18 -2.14 3.84 5.26
CA ARG A 18 -3.04 3.27 4.23
C ARG A 18 -4.52 3.59 4.48
N GLU A 19 -5.00 3.40 5.71
CA GLU A 19 -6.42 3.57 6.04
C GLU A 19 -6.86 5.05 6.10
N ARG A 20 -5.92 6.00 5.98
CA ARG A 20 -6.24 7.44 5.88
C ARG A 20 -6.70 7.84 4.47
N ALA A 21 -6.40 7.03 3.46
CA ALA A 21 -6.76 7.32 2.07
C ALA A 21 -8.28 7.24 1.85
N SER A 22 -8.80 8.07 0.94
CA SER A 22 -10.21 8.01 0.52
C SER A 22 -10.49 6.83 -0.41
N LEU A 23 -9.49 6.40 -1.18
CA LEU A 23 -9.53 5.29 -2.13
C LEU A 23 -8.28 4.42 -1.96
N ILE A 24 -8.45 3.11 -1.84
CA ILE A 24 -7.35 2.14 -1.80
C ILE A 24 -7.52 1.16 -2.97
N LEU A 25 -6.45 0.99 -3.75
CA LEU A 25 -6.36 0.01 -4.84
C LEU A 25 -5.37 -1.09 -4.43
N THR A 26 -5.82 -2.34 -4.37
CA THR A 26 -4.95 -3.49 -4.13
C THR A 26 -4.56 -4.11 -5.46
N LYS A 27 -3.25 -4.26 -5.72
CA LYS A 27 -2.71 -4.87 -6.95
C LYS A 27 -2.26 -6.30 -6.68
N SER A 28 -2.47 -7.19 -7.63
CA SER A 28 -1.86 -8.53 -7.67
C SER A 28 -0.45 -8.48 -8.28
N ALA A 29 0.23 -9.63 -8.34
CA ALA A 29 1.63 -9.73 -8.78
C ALA A 29 1.87 -9.31 -10.25
N ASN A 30 0.86 -9.46 -11.13
CA ASN A 30 0.94 -9.04 -12.54
C ASN A 30 0.48 -7.58 -12.76
N HIS A 31 0.36 -6.80 -11.68
CA HIS A 31 -0.11 -5.42 -11.66
C HIS A 31 -1.59 -5.19 -11.98
N ALA A 32 -2.40 -6.24 -12.14
CA ALA A 32 -3.85 -6.08 -12.20
C ALA A 32 -4.39 -5.56 -10.86
N VAL A 33 -5.43 -4.71 -10.93
CA VAL A 33 -6.19 -4.30 -9.72
C VAL A 33 -7.14 -5.44 -9.38
N GLU A 34 -7.04 -5.94 -8.15
CA GLU A 34 -7.84 -7.06 -7.66
C GLU A 34 -8.93 -6.60 -6.68
N GLU A 35 -8.69 -5.52 -5.94
CA GLU A 35 -9.64 -4.97 -4.97
C GLU A 35 -9.63 -3.44 -5.02
N VAL A 36 -10.82 -2.86 -4.87
CA VAL A 36 -11.04 -1.41 -4.75
C VAL A 36 -11.85 -1.13 -3.48
N ARG A 37 -11.30 -0.32 -2.57
CA ARG A 37 -11.99 0.15 -1.37
C ARG A 37 -12.17 1.66 -1.41
N LEU A 38 -13.42 2.10 -1.45
CA LEU A 38 -13.81 3.51 -1.37
C LEU A 38 -14.41 3.81 0.00
N ARG A 39 -13.92 4.87 0.66
CA ARG A 39 -14.51 5.36 1.91
C ARG A 39 -15.92 5.91 1.61
N LYS A 40 -16.89 5.57 2.47
CA LYS A 40 -18.26 6.09 2.39
C LYS A 40 -18.32 7.61 2.57
#